data_AF-A0A258SF36-F1
#
_entry.id   AF-A0A258SF36-F1
#
_cell.length_a   1.000
_cell.length_b   1.000
_cell.length_c   1.000
_cell.angle_alpha   90.00
_cell.angle_beta   90.00
_cell.angle_gamma   90.00
#
_symmetry.space_group_name_H-M   'P 1'
#
loop_
_entity.id
_entity.type
_entity.pdbx_description
1 polymer ?
#
loop_
_entity_poly.entity_id
_entity_poly.type
_entity_poly.pdbx_seq_one_letter_code
_entity_poly.pdbx_strand_id
1 'polypeptide(L)'
;RKLMPTAGERLAWGFGDGSTLPVFDTPIGKIGAVICWENYMPMLRMTMYAKGVSLYCAPTADDRETWLPTIRHIALEGRCFVLSTCQVVKRGDFPADYRCTIDAEPEAYVMHGGAAIIGPLGNVLAGPVFDEECLLTADLDTDELGRAKFDFDVAGNYARPDVFTLTVNEAPQQAVALKG
;
A
#
# COMPACT_ATOMS: atom_id res chain seq x y z
N ARG A 1 10.88 -3.05 3.42
CA ARG A 1 11.25 -1.69 3.92
C ARG A 1 10.75 -0.70 2.86
N LYS A 2 10.50 0.57 3.21
CA LYS A 2 10.12 1.58 2.18
C LYS A 2 11.32 1.81 1.26
N LEU A 3 11.16 1.65 -0.05
CA LEU A 3 12.19 1.90 -1.06
C LEU A 3 12.56 3.39 -1.10
N MET A 4 11.55 4.27 -1.08
CA MET A 4 11.76 5.70 -1.29
C MET A 4 10.97 6.54 -0.28
N PRO A 5 11.60 7.06 0.78
CA PRO A 5 10.97 8.05 1.65
C PRO A 5 10.56 9.31 0.89
N THR A 6 9.44 9.91 1.29
CA THR A 6 8.81 11.07 0.63
C THR A 6 9.34 12.37 1.22
N ALA A 7 9.82 13.28 0.37
CA ALA A 7 10.20 14.66 0.75
C ALA A 7 11.05 14.73 2.04
N GLY A 8 10.53 15.36 3.10
CA GLY A 8 11.24 15.55 4.38
C GLY A 8 11.56 14.25 5.13
N GLU A 9 10.84 13.16 4.86
CA GLU A 9 11.16 11.84 5.41
C GLU A 9 12.60 11.40 5.10
N ARG A 10 13.17 11.86 3.97
CA ARG A 10 14.55 11.54 3.56
C ARG A 10 15.61 12.09 4.51
N LEU A 11 15.25 13.03 5.38
CA LEU A 11 16.16 13.56 6.41
C LEU A 11 16.28 12.61 7.62
N ALA A 12 15.30 11.72 7.82
CA ALA A 12 15.24 10.83 8.98
C ALA A 12 15.33 9.34 8.61
N TRP A 13 14.90 8.96 7.40
CA TRP A 13 14.79 7.56 6.97
C TRP A 13 15.71 7.24 5.79
N GLY A 14 16.24 6.02 5.78
CA GLY A 14 17.04 5.48 4.68
C GLY A 14 16.20 4.79 3.60
N PHE A 15 16.85 4.51 2.46
CA PHE A 15 16.25 3.81 1.33
C PHE A 15 16.26 2.29 1.52
N GLY A 16 15.18 1.62 1.10
CA GLY A 16 15.13 0.18 0.92
C GLY A 16 15.72 -0.24 -0.43
N ASP A 17 16.07 -1.52 -0.56
CA ASP A 17 16.46 -2.14 -1.83
C ASP A 17 15.43 -3.17 -2.29
N GLY A 18 15.63 -3.70 -3.51
CA GLY A 18 14.70 -4.65 -4.11
C GLY A 18 14.59 -5.98 -3.37
N SER A 19 15.56 -6.34 -2.52
CA SER A 19 15.48 -7.57 -1.70
C SER A 19 14.41 -7.50 -0.62
N THR A 20 13.83 -6.31 -0.41
CA THR A 20 12.81 -6.07 0.61
C THR A 20 11.39 -5.94 0.06
N LEU A 21 11.12 -6.56 -1.10
CA LEU A 21 9.80 -6.60 -1.76
C LEU A 21 9.13 -8.00 -1.69
N PRO A 22 8.95 -8.60 -0.50
CA PRO A 22 8.37 -9.94 -0.41
C PRO A 22 6.86 -9.93 -0.70
N VAL A 23 6.38 -11.05 -1.23
CA VAL A 23 5.00 -11.49 -1.11
C VAL A 23 5.03 -12.81 -0.36
N PHE A 24 4.40 -12.85 0.81
CA PHE A 24 4.42 -14.00 1.70
C PHE A 24 3.31 -14.98 1.33
N ASP A 25 3.66 -16.25 1.17
CA ASP A 25 2.68 -17.30 0.96
C ASP A 25 2.14 -17.77 2.31
N THR A 26 0.83 -17.67 2.51
CA THR A 26 0.18 -18.00 3.78
C THR A 26 -1.08 -18.84 3.55
N PRO A 27 -1.60 -19.54 4.57
CA PRO A 27 -2.83 -20.34 4.42
C PRO A 27 -4.07 -19.55 3.99
N ILE A 28 -4.07 -18.23 4.14
CA ILE A 28 -5.18 -17.34 3.76
C ILE A 28 -4.94 -16.59 2.43
N GLY A 29 -3.83 -16.88 1.75
CA GLY A 29 -3.46 -16.25 0.49
C GLY A 29 -2.08 -15.60 0.51
N LYS A 30 -1.73 -14.95 -0.60
CA LYS A 30 -0.44 -14.29 -0.80
C LYS A 30 -0.51 -12.83 -0.34
N ILE A 31 0.24 -12.50 0.71
CA ILE A 31 0.20 -11.18 1.37
C ILE A 31 1.40 -10.34 0.95
N GLY A 32 1.14 -9.14 0.45
CA GLY A 32 2.15 -8.14 0.11
C GLY A 32 1.83 -6.80 0.76
N ALA A 33 2.84 -5.96 0.96
CA ALA A 33 2.66 -4.63 1.53
C ALA A 33 3.43 -3.57 0.74
N VAL A 34 2.79 -2.41 0.52
CA VAL A 34 3.35 -1.27 -0.19
C VAL A 34 3.01 0.02 0.54
N ILE A 35 4.01 0.83 0.88
CA ILE A 35 3.86 1.85 1.90
C ILE A 35 3.58 3.22 1.28
N CYS A 36 2.44 3.82 1.63
CA CYS A 36 2.08 5.19 1.30
C CYS A 36 2.27 5.45 -0.21
N TRP A 37 3.06 6.45 -0.60
CA TRP A 37 3.23 6.85 -2.00
C TRP A 37 4.01 5.87 -2.88
N GLU A 38 4.55 4.78 -2.34
CA GLU A 38 5.05 3.67 -3.17
C GLU A 38 3.94 3.03 -4.02
N ASN A 39 2.69 3.18 -3.58
CA ASN A 39 1.50 2.79 -4.35
C ASN A 39 1.39 3.56 -5.68
N TYR A 40 2.01 4.73 -5.81
CA TYR A 40 2.08 5.47 -7.07
C TYR A 40 3.19 4.98 -8.02
N MET A 41 4.07 4.07 -7.59
CA MET A 41 5.14 3.52 -8.43
C MET A 41 4.61 2.33 -9.26
N PRO A 42 4.33 2.49 -10.57
CA PRO A 42 3.70 1.44 -11.37
C PRO A 42 4.55 0.17 -11.47
N MET A 43 5.88 0.31 -11.58
CA MET A 43 6.80 -0.83 -11.64
C MET A 43 6.82 -1.64 -10.32
N LEU A 44 6.64 -0.98 -9.17
CA LEU A 44 6.57 -1.65 -7.89
C LEU A 44 5.26 -2.43 -7.77
N ARG A 45 4.13 -1.81 -8.13
CA ARG A 45 2.82 -2.50 -8.19
C ARG A 45 2.87 -3.72 -9.10
N MET A 46 3.40 -3.56 -10.32
CA MET A 46 3.56 -4.67 -11.27
C MET A 46 4.42 -5.81 -10.71
N THR A 47 5.49 -5.49 -9.98
CA THR A 47 6.31 -6.49 -9.27
C THR A 47 5.48 -7.30 -8.28
N MET A 48 4.61 -6.66 -7.50
CA MET A 48 3.74 -7.35 -6.54
C MET A 48 2.69 -8.22 -7.24
N TYR A 49 2.10 -7.74 -8.35
CA TYR A 49 1.14 -8.50 -9.15
C TYR A 49 1.78 -9.73 -9.80
N ALA A 50 2.99 -9.59 -10.35
CA ALA A 50 3.76 -10.69 -10.92
C ALA A 50 4.10 -11.77 -9.88
N LYS A 51 4.24 -11.38 -8.61
CA LYS A 51 4.41 -12.30 -7.46
C LYS A 51 3.10 -12.90 -6.96
N GLY A 52 1.97 -12.53 -7.57
CA GLY A 52 0.65 -13.11 -7.28
C GLY A 52 0.01 -12.60 -5.99
N VAL A 53 0.31 -11.37 -5.55
CA VAL A 53 -0.34 -10.79 -4.37
C VAL A 53 -1.87 -10.87 -4.48
N SER A 54 -2.53 -11.38 -3.44
CA SER A 54 -3.98 -11.49 -3.35
C SER A 54 -4.56 -10.65 -2.22
N LEU A 55 -3.77 -10.46 -1.16
CA LEU A 55 -4.05 -9.56 -0.03
C LEU A 55 -2.99 -8.46 -0.04
N TYR A 56 -3.38 -7.27 -0.48
CA TYR A 56 -2.50 -6.12 -0.68
C TYR A 56 -2.70 -5.12 0.47
N CYS A 57 -1.71 -5.03 1.35
CA CYS A 57 -1.73 -4.07 2.46
C CYS A 57 -1.12 -2.72 2.01
N ALA A 58 -1.90 -1.65 2.13
CA ALA A 58 -1.52 -0.29 1.74
C ALA A 58 -1.59 0.69 2.92
N PRO A 59 -0.70 0.57 3.93
CA PRO A 59 -0.63 1.53 5.02
C PRO A 59 -0.18 2.89 4.50
N THR A 60 -0.79 3.97 4.98
CA THR A 60 -0.53 5.33 4.53
C THR A 60 -0.57 6.36 5.65
N ALA A 61 -0.06 7.55 5.36
CA ALA A 61 -0.22 8.76 6.14
C ALA A 61 -0.71 9.89 5.21
N ASP A 62 -1.63 9.54 4.32
CA ASP A 62 -2.20 10.38 3.29
C ASP A 62 -3.72 10.21 3.32
N ASP A 63 -4.38 11.15 3.98
CA ASP A 63 -5.82 11.20 4.23
C ASP A 63 -6.57 12.04 3.18
N ARG A 64 -5.88 12.46 2.10
CA ARG A 64 -6.49 13.28 1.05
C ARG A 64 -7.55 12.49 0.30
N GLU A 65 -8.56 13.19 -0.22
CA GLU A 65 -9.65 12.60 -1.04
C GLU A 65 -9.14 11.82 -2.26
N THR A 66 -7.94 12.12 -2.75
CA THR A 66 -7.28 11.40 -3.86
C THR A 66 -6.82 9.99 -3.50
N TRP A 67 -6.70 9.66 -2.22
CA TRP A 67 -6.20 8.36 -1.77
C TRP A 67 -7.19 7.22 -2.03
N LEU A 68 -8.47 7.38 -1.67
CA LEU A 68 -9.49 6.35 -1.88
C LEU A 68 -9.63 5.94 -3.37
N PRO A 69 -9.72 6.87 -4.34
CA PRO A 69 -9.67 6.52 -5.77
C PRO A 69 -8.41 5.75 -6.16
N THR A 70 -7.25 6.08 -5.57
CA THR A 70 -5.98 5.39 -5.83
C THR A 70 -6.05 3.92 -5.44
N ILE A 71 -6.42 3.61 -4.19
CA ILE A 71 -6.48 2.22 -3.72
C ILE A 71 -7.59 1.40 -4.40
N ARG A 72 -8.68 2.05 -4.82
CA ARG A 72 -9.72 1.43 -5.64
C ARG A 72 -9.21 1.04 -7.01
N HIS A 73 -8.44 1.92 -7.65
CA HIS A 73 -7.79 1.60 -8.91
C HIS A 73 -6.78 0.46 -8.76
N ILE A 74 -5.98 0.44 -7.70
CA ILE A 74 -4.98 -0.62 -7.43
C ILE A 74 -5.67 -1.98 -7.24
N ALA A 75 -6.80 -2.03 -6.54
CA ALA A 75 -7.58 -3.25 -6.37
C ALA A 75 -8.09 -3.77 -7.72
N LEU A 76 -8.66 -2.85 -8.53
CA LEU A 76 -9.17 -3.15 -9.87
C LEU A 76 -8.06 -3.59 -10.84
N GLU A 77 -6.89 -2.95 -10.82
CA GLU A 77 -5.76 -3.25 -11.70
C GLU A 77 -5.02 -4.53 -11.27
N GLY A 78 -4.86 -4.77 -9.97
CA GLY A 78 -4.19 -5.97 -9.47
C GLY A 78 -5.07 -7.22 -9.42
N ARG A 79 -6.41 -7.04 -9.46
CA ARG A 79 -7.39 -8.08 -9.13
C ARG A 79 -7.11 -8.72 -7.77
N CYS A 80 -6.91 -7.89 -6.76
CA CYS A 80 -6.57 -8.28 -5.39
C CYS A 80 -7.42 -7.50 -4.38
N PHE A 81 -7.56 -8.05 -3.16
CA PHE A 81 -8.14 -7.28 -2.06
C PHE A 81 -7.13 -6.25 -1.58
N VAL A 82 -7.54 -4.99 -1.45
CA VAL A 82 -6.69 -3.92 -0.91
C VAL A 82 -7.17 -3.53 0.47
N LEU A 83 -6.28 -3.63 1.46
CA LEU A 83 -6.52 -3.24 2.84
C LEU A 83 -5.68 -1.98 3.11
N SER A 84 -6.33 -0.82 3.15
CA SER A 84 -5.66 0.45 3.41
C SER A 84 -5.96 0.94 4.81
N THR A 85 -4.92 1.42 5.49
CA THR A 85 -5.02 1.99 6.83
C THR A 85 -4.35 3.36 6.85
N CYS A 86 -4.97 4.28 7.57
CA CYS A 86 -4.44 5.61 7.85
C CYS A 86 -4.77 5.95 9.30
N GLN A 87 -3.84 6.59 9.99
CA GLN A 87 -4.01 6.98 11.39
C GLN A 87 -5.01 8.13 11.52
N VAL A 88 -5.75 8.17 12.64
CA VAL A 88 -6.53 9.33 13.06
C VAL A 88 -5.75 10.00 14.18
N VAL A 89 -5.45 11.29 14.03
CA VAL A 89 -4.61 12.01 14.99
C VAL A 89 -5.15 13.42 15.17
N LYS A 90 -5.36 13.79 16.43
CA LYS A 90 -5.68 15.16 16.86
C LYS A 90 -4.43 15.91 17.28
N ARG A 91 -4.48 17.24 17.22
CA ARG A 91 -3.37 18.09 17.66
C ARG A 91 -3.01 17.85 19.14
N GLY A 92 -4.00 17.56 19.97
CA GLY A 92 -3.86 17.27 21.40
C GLY A 92 -3.19 15.94 21.73
N ASP A 93 -3.04 15.02 20.77
CA ASP A 93 -2.36 13.73 20.98
C ASP A 93 -0.83 13.90 21.10
N PHE A 94 -0.31 15.04 20.65
CA PHE A 94 1.09 15.41 20.83
C PHE A 94 1.29 16.21 22.13
N PRO A 95 2.49 16.11 22.75
CA PRO A 95 2.85 16.97 23.89
C PRO A 95 2.63 18.45 23.60
N ALA A 96 2.29 19.22 24.64
CA ALA A 96 2.02 20.65 24.50
C ALA A 96 3.23 21.44 23.95
N ASP A 97 4.45 20.98 24.23
CA ASP A 97 5.71 21.55 23.75
C ASP A 97 6.19 20.99 22.40
N TYR A 98 5.39 20.11 21.77
CA TYR A 98 5.72 19.55 20.47
C TYR A 98 5.72 20.66 19.41
N ARG A 99 6.87 20.80 18.73
CA ARG A 99 7.06 21.79 17.66
C ARG A 99 6.31 21.34 16.40
N CYS A 100 5.04 21.70 16.32
CA CYS A 100 4.22 21.53 15.13
C CYS A 100 4.08 22.87 14.39
N THR A 101 4.24 22.87 13.07
CA THR A 101 3.96 24.05 12.23
C THR A 101 2.46 24.21 11.93
N ILE A 102 1.65 23.21 12.28
CA ILE A 102 0.19 23.24 12.15
C ILE A 102 -0.35 23.90 13.43
N ASP A 103 -0.72 25.16 13.32
CA ASP A 103 -1.37 25.92 14.39
C ASP A 103 -2.86 25.54 14.40
N ALA A 104 -3.24 24.70 15.36
CA ALA A 104 -4.57 24.14 15.47
C ALA A 104 -4.96 23.93 16.93
N GLU A 105 -6.25 23.96 17.21
CA GLU A 105 -6.80 23.67 18.54
C GLU A 105 -6.58 22.19 18.92
N PRO A 106 -6.50 21.83 20.21
CA PRO A 106 -6.22 20.46 20.64
C PRO A 106 -7.16 19.39 20.05
N GLU A 107 -8.44 19.73 19.86
CA GLU A 107 -9.44 18.81 19.30
C GLU A 107 -9.44 18.74 17.77
N ALA A 108 -8.67 19.59 17.09
CA ALA A 108 -8.58 19.58 15.64
C ALA A 108 -7.79 18.36 15.16
N TYR A 109 -8.33 17.67 14.17
CA TYR A 109 -7.63 16.59 13.48
C TYR A 109 -6.48 17.16 12.63
N VAL A 110 -5.32 16.53 12.72
CA VAL A 110 -4.14 16.76 11.87
C VAL A 110 -3.90 15.59 10.92
N MET A 111 -4.55 14.45 11.18
CA MET A 111 -4.73 13.35 10.24
C MET A 111 -6.14 12.78 10.45
N HIS A 112 -6.93 12.76 9.38
CA HIS A 112 -8.35 12.42 9.41
C HIS A 112 -8.61 10.92 9.25
N GLY A 113 -7.58 10.09 9.01
CA GLY A 113 -7.76 8.66 8.74
C GLY A 113 -8.10 8.38 7.27
N GLY A 114 -9.17 7.63 7.03
CA GLY A 114 -9.57 7.15 5.69
C GLY A 114 -9.30 5.66 5.45
N ALA A 115 -9.28 4.84 6.51
CA ALA A 115 -9.08 3.40 6.38
C ALA A 115 -10.23 2.75 5.60
N ALA A 116 -9.90 1.84 4.68
CA ALA A 116 -10.87 1.19 3.80
C ALA A 116 -10.41 -0.20 3.36
N ILE A 117 -11.38 -1.09 3.12
CA ILE A 117 -11.17 -2.42 2.55
C ILE A 117 -11.86 -2.46 1.19
N ILE A 118 -11.11 -2.84 0.15
CA ILE A 118 -11.55 -2.81 -1.25
C ILE A 118 -11.51 -4.21 -1.85
N GLY A 119 -12.59 -4.59 -2.54
CA GLY A 119 -12.68 -5.82 -3.31
C GLY A 119 -11.91 -5.76 -4.64
N PRO A 120 -11.64 -6.92 -5.28
CA PRO A 120 -10.80 -7.01 -6.48
C PRO A 120 -11.39 -6.33 -7.73
N LEU A 121 -12.66 -5.91 -7.68
CA LEU A 121 -13.31 -5.12 -8.72
C LEU A 121 -13.41 -3.61 -8.36
N GLY A 122 -12.69 -3.17 -7.32
CA GLY A 122 -12.65 -1.77 -6.90
C GLY A 122 -13.87 -1.29 -6.12
N ASN A 123 -14.77 -2.19 -5.74
CA ASN A 123 -15.87 -1.92 -4.81
C ASN A 123 -15.36 -1.79 -3.38
N VAL A 124 -15.90 -0.84 -2.63
CA VAL A 124 -15.57 -0.67 -1.21
C VAL A 124 -16.38 -1.70 -0.41
N LEU A 125 -15.69 -2.56 0.33
CA LEU A 125 -16.29 -3.57 1.21
C LEU A 125 -16.54 -3.01 2.62
N ALA A 126 -15.64 -2.15 3.10
CA ALA A 126 -15.78 -1.45 4.37
C ALA A 126 -15.06 -0.09 4.33
N GLY A 127 -15.59 0.90 5.06
CA GLY A 127 -15.07 2.27 5.08
C GLY A 127 -15.52 3.12 3.87
N PRO A 128 -14.82 4.22 3.54
CA PRO A 128 -13.72 4.80 4.32
C PRO A 128 -14.20 5.31 5.69
N VAL A 129 -13.37 5.17 6.73
CA VAL A 129 -13.66 5.74 8.07
C VAL A 129 -12.76 6.94 8.31
N PHE A 130 -13.37 8.10 8.60
CA PHE A 130 -12.68 9.35 8.90
C PHE A 130 -13.03 9.83 10.31
N ASP A 131 -12.12 10.57 10.93
CA ASP A 131 -12.27 11.26 12.22
C ASP A 131 -12.63 10.34 13.41
N GLU A 132 -12.43 9.03 13.26
CA GLU A 132 -12.77 8.03 14.27
C GLU A 132 -11.75 6.88 14.28
N GLU A 133 -11.21 6.56 15.46
CA GLU A 133 -10.47 5.33 15.68
C GLU A 133 -11.42 4.13 15.65
N CYS A 134 -11.15 3.16 14.78
CA CYS A 134 -12.02 1.98 14.67
C CYS A 134 -11.24 0.70 14.37
N LEU A 135 -11.87 -0.43 14.68
CA LEU A 135 -11.53 -1.72 14.11
C LEU A 135 -12.39 -1.94 12.86
N LEU A 136 -11.77 -1.81 11.68
CA LEU A 136 -12.45 -2.04 10.41
C LEU A 136 -12.37 -3.50 9.99
N THR A 137 -13.51 -4.12 9.69
CA THR A 137 -13.60 -5.55 9.32
C THR A 137 -14.46 -5.75 8.07
N ALA A 138 -14.14 -6.77 7.27
CA ALA A 138 -14.96 -7.26 6.17
C ALA A 138 -14.68 -8.75 5.93
N ASP A 139 -15.68 -9.49 5.46
CA ASP A 139 -15.49 -10.86 4.97
C ASP A 139 -14.99 -10.83 3.53
N LEU A 140 -13.92 -11.61 3.25
CA LEU A 140 -13.29 -11.66 1.93
C LEU A 140 -13.56 -13.01 1.27
N ASP A 141 -14.36 -13.03 0.20
CA ASP A 141 -14.57 -14.23 -0.62
C ASP A 141 -13.38 -14.43 -1.57
N THR A 142 -12.49 -15.37 -1.24
CA THR A 142 -11.29 -15.64 -2.05
C THR A 142 -11.59 -16.18 -3.44
N ASP A 143 -12.79 -16.74 -3.68
CA ASP A 143 -13.17 -17.22 -5.01
C ASP A 143 -13.38 -16.04 -5.98
N GLU A 144 -13.61 -14.83 -5.48
CA GLU A 144 -13.67 -13.62 -6.32
C GLU A 144 -12.36 -13.33 -7.03
N LEU A 145 -11.21 -13.72 -6.48
CA LEU A 145 -9.90 -13.46 -7.10
C LEU A 145 -9.79 -14.16 -8.46
N GLY A 146 -10.20 -15.42 -8.54
CA GLY A 146 -10.21 -16.18 -9.79
C GLY A 146 -11.23 -15.62 -10.78
N ARG A 147 -12.44 -15.29 -10.30
CA ARG A 147 -13.50 -14.69 -11.12
C ARG A 147 -13.09 -13.33 -11.69
N ALA A 148 -12.46 -12.48 -10.89
CA ALA A 148 -12.04 -11.14 -11.28
C ALA A 148 -10.86 -11.15 -12.28
N LYS A 149 -10.06 -12.22 -12.30
CA LYS A 149 -8.97 -12.39 -13.28
C LYS A 149 -9.42 -12.96 -14.62
N PHE A 150 -10.68 -13.39 -14.74
CA PHE A 150 -11.19 -14.02 -15.96
C PHE A 150 -11.11 -13.08 -17.17
N ASP A 151 -11.55 -11.84 -17.00
CA ASP A 151 -11.56 -10.83 -18.07
C ASP A 151 -10.22 -10.10 -18.20
N PHE A 152 -9.44 -10.01 -17.12
CA PHE A 152 -8.21 -9.24 -17.04
C PHE A 152 -7.25 -9.78 -15.98
N ASP A 153 -6.08 -10.25 -16.41
CA ASP A 153 -4.93 -10.54 -15.54
C ASP A 153 -3.70 -9.75 -16.04
N VAL A 154 -3.37 -8.68 -15.32
CA VAL A 154 -2.30 -7.72 -15.69
C VAL A 154 -0.92 -8.38 -15.84
N ALA A 155 -0.64 -9.41 -15.04
CA ALA A 155 0.61 -10.17 -15.08
C ALA A 155 0.49 -11.49 -15.86
N GLY A 156 -0.72 -11.82 -16.33
CA GLY A 156 -1.02 -12.99 -17.12
C GLY A 156 -1.40 -12.63 -18.55
N ASN A 157 -2.67 -12.85 -18.89
CA ASN A 157 -3.18 -12.74 -20.26
C ASN A 157 -3.12 -11.32 -20.88
N TYR A 158 -3.02 -10.25 -20.08
CA TYR A 158 -2.85 -8.88 -20.59
C TYR A 158 -1.39 -8.40 -20.64
N ALA A 159 -0.42 -9.17 -20.15
CA ALA A 159 0.94 -8.68 -19.91
C ALA A 159 1.77 -8.36 -21.17
N ARG A 160 1.42 -8.95 -22.33
CA ARG A 160 2.13 -8.77 -23.64
C ARG A 160 3.67 -8.83 -23.53
N PRO A 161 4.24 -9.96 -23.08
CA PRO A 161 5.70 -10.11 -22.91
C PRO A 161 6.49 -10.02 -24.23
N ASP A 162 5.82 -10.14 -25.37
CA ASP A 162 6.37 -9.88 -26.70
C ASP A 162 6.65 -8.38 -26.97
N VAL A 163 6.05 -7.48 -26.19
CA VAL A 163 6.20 -6.03 -26.33
C VAL A 163 6.86 -5.41 -25.10
N PHE A 164 6.44 -5.82 -23.90
CA PHE A 164 6.87 -5.23 -22.64
C PHE A 164 7.63 -6.25 -21.79
N THR A 165 8.73 -5.83 -21.18
CA THR A 165 9.46 -6.63 -20.20
C THR A 165 9.87 -5.74 -19.04
N LEU A 166 9.64 -6.22 -17.82
CA LEU A 166 10.10 -5.60 -16.59
C LEU A 166 11.10 -6.53 -15.90
N THR A 167 12.33 -6.05 -15.73
CA THR A 167 13.37 -6.75 -14.96
C THR A 167 13.59 -6.01 -13.64
N VAL A 168 13.52 -6.75 -12.53
CA VAL A 168 13.64 -6.19 -11.17
C VAL A 168 14.89 -6.76 -10.52
N ASN A 169 15.76 -5.88 -10.00
CA ASN A 169 16.92 -6.30 -9.21
C ASN A 169 16.51 -6.49 -7.75
N GLU A 170 16.39 -7.74 -7.31
CA GLU A 170 16.07 -8.11 -5.92
C GLU A 170 17.29 -8.55 -5.11
N ALA A 171 18.51 -8.35 -5.63
CA ALA A 171 19.72 -8.68 -4.89
C ALA A 171 19.88 -7.72 -3.70
N PRO A 172 20.20 -8.22 -2.49
CA PRO A 172 20.56 -7.38 -1.35
C PRO A 172 21.75 -6.49 -1.71
N GLN A 173 21.64 -5.19 -1.43
CA GLN A 173 22.70 -4.23 -1.69
C GLN A 173 23.44 -3.92 -0.38
N GLN A 174 24.73 -4.24 -0.33
CA GLN A 174 25.58 -3.98 0.83
C GLN A 174 26.63 -2.93 0.49
N ALA A 175 26.89 -2.02 1.44
CA ALA A 175 27.93 -0.99 1.29
C ALA A 175 29.33 -1.60 1.22
N VAL A 176 29.55 -2.74 1.87
CA VAL A 176 30.84 -3.44 1.91
C VAL A 176 30.59 -4.93 1.74
N ALA A 177 31.21 -5.53 0.72
CA ALA A 177 31.26 -6.98 0.55
C ALA A 177 32.64 -7.50 1.00
N LEU A 178 32.67 -8.26 2.10
CA LEU A 178 33.90 -8.88 2.58
C LEU A 178 34.14 -10.17 1.81
N LYS A 179 35.32 -10.31 1.20
CA LYS A 179 35.78 -11.56 0.61
C LYS A 179 36.64 -12.32 1.63
N GLY A 180 36.24 -13.55 1.93
CA GLY A 180 37.09 -14.56 2.57
C GLY A 180 37.77 -15.42 1.51
#